data_AF-A0AA87UQG0-F1
#
_entry.id   AF-A0AA87UQG0-F1
#
_cell.length_a   1.000
_cell.length_b   1.000
_cell.length_c   1.000
_cell.angle_alpha   90.00
_cell.angle_beta   90.00
_cell.angle_gamma   90.00
#
_symmetry.space_group_name_H-M   'P 1'
#
loop_
_entity.id
_entity.type
_entity.pdbx_description
1 polymer ?
#
loop_
_entity_poly.entity_id
_entity_poly.type
_entity_poly.pdbx_seq_one_letter_code
_entity_poly.pdbx_strand_id
1 'polypeptide(L)'
;MDALMRMAAAVSALGAALIALAVGAAPSALASAPWLAVPLLAAGAGQLAVAVLALRGRPLAVASLLGPLALPTVLWVGALVLLPTAAAALPLGPMLAESALALGAAALLARPRGARERLEPRPLPALLTLACTAAVVAAIATAALAGTEAGRHAVPHGEHGQHQQQEQPGEAPQLDESLLDEHDHH
;
A
#
# COMPACT_ATOMS: atom_id res chain seq x y z
N MET A 1 -16.78 18.14 -14.10
CA MET A 1 -16.82 16.77 -13.50
C MET A 1 -15.67 15.90 -13.98
N ASP A 2 -15.21 16.07 -15.21
CA ASP A 2 -14.18 15.22 -15.84
C ASP A 2 -12.85 15.15 -15.09
N ALA A 3 -12.40 16.26 -14.49
CA ALA A 3 -11.18 16.29 -13.69
C ALA A 3 -11.30 15.39 -12.42
N LEU A 4 -12.44 15.44 -11.73
CA LEU A 4 -12.72 14.60 -10.56
C LEU A 4 -12.82 13.13 -10.96
N MET A 5 -13.52 12.82 -12.06
CA MET A 5 -13.61 11.44 -12.55
C MET A 5 -12.24 10.90 -12.96
N ARG A 6 -11.37 11.74 -13.55
CA ARG A 6 -9.99 11.38 -13.88
C ARG A 6 -9.15 11.14 -12.62
N MET A 7 -9.26 12.00 -11.61
CA MET A 7 -8.59 11.79 -10.33
C MET A 7 -9.07 10.49 -9.67
N ALA A 8 -10.38 10.30 -9.55
CA ALA A 8 -10.96 9.07 -9.01
C ALA A 8 -10.44 7.83 -9.74
N ALA A 9 -10.47 7.84 -11.07
CA ALA A 9 -9.98 6.72 -11.87
C ALA A 9 -8.47 6.47 -11.72
N ALA A 10 -7.67 7.54 -11.68
CA ALA A 10 -6.23 7.43 -11.48
C ALA A 10 -5.90 6.85 -10.09
N VAL A 11 -6.66 7.25 -9.06
CA VAL A 11 -6.42 6.70 -7.73
C VAL A 11 -6.97 5.28 -7.59
N SER A 12 -8.09 4.93 -8.22
CA SER A 12 -8.52 3.53 -8.32
C SER A 12 -7.47 2.67 -9.00
N ALA A 13 -6.87 3.14 -10.11
CA ALA A 13 -5.77 2.44 -10.78
C ALA A 13 -4.52 2.32 -9.89
N LEU A 14 -4.20 3.34 -9.08
CA LEU A 14 -3.11 3.28 -8.10
C LEU A 14 -3.39 2.25 -7.00
N GLY A 15 -4.62 2.19 -6.49
CA GLY A 15 -5.03 1.19 -5.51
C GLY A 15 -4.92 -0.23 -6.06
N ALA A 16 -5.40 -0.46 -7.29
CA ALA A 16 -5.23 -1.74 -7.98
C ALA A 16 -3.74 -2.10 -8.15
N ALA A 17 -2.91 -1.15 -8.59
CA ALA A 17 -1.47 -1.35 -8.76
C ALA A 17 -0.79 -1.83 -7.47
N LEU A 18 -1.12 -1.20 -6.34
CA LEU A 18 -0.55 -1.56 -5.04
C LEU A 18 -0.97 -2.96 -4.60
N ILE A 19 -2.24 -3.33 -4.81
CA ILE A 19 -2.72 -4.67 -4.47
C ILE A 19 -2.06 -5.71 -5.37
N ALA A 20 -1.98 -5.48 -6.69
CA ALA A 20 -1.34 -6.39 -7.63
C ALA A 20 0.16 -6.59 -7.31
N LEU A 21 0.88 -5.52 -6.97
CA LEU A 21 2.27 -5.60 -6.53
C LEU A 21 2.42 -6.35 -5.21
N ALA A 22 1.56 -6.07 -4.21
CA ALA A 22 1.59 -6.74 -2.92
C ALA A 22 1.33 -8.25 -3.05
N VAL A 23 0.30 -8.64 -3.81
CA VAL A 23 -0.02 -10.05 -4.06
C VAL A 23 1.09 -10.72 -4.88
N GLY A 24 1.58 -10.06 -5.93
CA GLY A 24 2.68 -10.57 -6.76
C GLY A 24 4.00 -10.75 -6.01
N ALA A 25 4.27 -9.90 -5.00
CA ALA A 25 5.47 -9.97 -4.17
C ALA A 25 5.35 -10.94 -2.99
N ALA A 26 4.14 -11.37 -2.62
CA ALA A 26 3.89 -12.25 -1.49
C ALA A 26 4.19 -13.73 -1.85
N PRO A 27 5.29 -14.33 -1.36
CA PRO A 27 5.68 -15.69 -1.76
C PRO A 27 4.67 -16.75 -1.28
N SER A 28 4.05 -16.53 -0.13
CA SER A 28 3.06 -17.42 0.47
C SER A 28 1.71 -17.39 -0.27
N ALA A 29 1.30 -16.23 -0.79
CA ALA A 29 0.03 -16.05 -1.48
C ALA A 29 -0.01 -16.75 -2.85
N LEU A 30 1.15 -16.99 -3.45
CA LEU A 30 1.30 -17.57 -4.79
C LEU A 30 2.06 -18.90 -4.78
N ALA A 31 2.19 -19.54 -3.62
CA ALA A 31 2.95 -20.79 -3.48
C ALA A 31 2.45 -21.91 -4.40
N SER A 32 1.14 -21.98 -4.65
CA SER A 32 0.51 -22.96 -5.55
C SER A 32 0.60 -22.60 -7.04
N ALA A 33 0.91 -21.33 -7.36
CA ALA A 33 0.94 -20.81 -8.73
C ALA A 33 2.02 -19.73 -8.88
N PRO A 34 3.32 -20.06 -8.71
CA PRO A 34 4.40 -19.08 -8.72
C PRO A 34 4.54 -18.37 -10.07
N TRP A 35 4.08 -19.00 -11.15
CA TRP A 35 4.05 -18.42 -12.49
C TRP A 35 3.10 -17.21 -12.61
N LEU A 36 2.16 -17.01 -11.66
CA LEU A 36 1.31 -15.82 -11.59
C LEU A 36 2.00 -14.59 -10.96
N ALA A 37 3.12 -14.77 -10.26
CA ALA A 37 3.81 -13.66 -9.60
C ALA A 37 4.32 -12.61 -10.60
N VAL A 38 5.03 -13.07 -11.65
CA VAL A 38 5.57 -12.20 -12.70
C VAL A 38 4.49 -11.39 -13.42
N PRO A 39 3.38 -11.99 -13.93
CA PRO A 39 2.34 -11.22 -14.59
C PRO A 39 1.61 -10.28 -13.64
N LEU A 40 1.43 -10.63 -12.36
CA LEU A 40 0.84 -9.70 -11.36
C LEU A 40 1.74 -8.50 -11.08
N LEU A 41 3.05 -8.72 -10.94
CA LEU A 41 4.01 -7.64 -10.76
C LEU A 41 4.06 -6.72 -12.00
N ALA A 42 4.09 -7.31 -13.20
CA ALA A 42 4.07 -6.58 -14.45
C ALA A 42 2.76 -5.78 -14.62
N ALA A 43 1.63 -6.39 -14.28
CA ALA A 43 0.33 -5.72 -14.28
C ALA A 43 0.32 -4.55 -13.30
N GLY A 44 0.77 -4.75 -12.06
CA GLY A 44 0.85 -3.69 -11.06
C GLY A 44 1.71 -2.51 -11.51
N ALA A 45 2.88 -2.77 -12.11
CA ALA A 45 3.72 -1.73 -12.71
C ALA A 45 3.01 -1.00 -13.88
N GLY A 46 2.30 -1.73 -14.73
CA GLY A 46 1.50 -1.15 -15.81
C GLY A 46 0.35 -0.28 -15.32
N GLN A 47 -0.36 -0.71 -14.27
CA GLN A 47 -1.44 0.04 -13.62
C GLN A 47 -0.91 1.33 -12.98
N LEU A 48 0.27 1.27 -12.35
CA LEU A 48 0.96 2.44 -11.81
C LEU A 48 1.31 3.44 -12.92
N ALA A 49 1.85 2.97 -14.04
CA ALA A 49 2.15 3.83 -15.18
C ALA A 49 0.88 4.51 -15.74
N VAL A 50 -0.23 3.78 -15.85
CA VAL A 50 -1.53 4.34 -16.27
C VAL A 50 -2.02 5.39 -15.27
N ALA A 51 -1.94 5.12 -13.96
CA ALA A 51 -2.33 6.08 -12.92
C ALA A 51 -1.54 7.39 -13.05
N VAL A 52 -0.20 7.30 -13.20
CA VAL A 52 0.67 8.47 -13.36
C VAL A 52 0.35 9.24 -14.64
N LEU A 53 0.14 8.56 -15.77
CA LEU A 53 -0.22 9.20 -17.04
C LEU A 53 -1.59 9.88 -16.97
N ALA A 54 -2.55 9.25 -16.29
CA ALA A 54 -3.88 9.82 -16.05
C ALA A 54 -3.81 11.07 -15.16
N LEU A 55 -2.99 11.07 -14.10
CA LEU A 55 -2.75 12.24 -13.25
C LEU A 55 -2.10 13.39 -14.02
N ARG A 56 -1.15 13.07 -14.91
CA ARG A 56 -0.52 14.04 -15.83
C ARG A 56 -1.49 14.58 -16.89
N GLY A 57 -2.70 14.06 -16.98
CA GLY A 57 -3.71 14.47 -17.95
C GLY A 57 -3.37 14.10 -19.39
N ARG A 58 -2.49 13.12 -19.61
CA ARG A 58 -2.17 12.66 -20.96
C ARG A 58 -3.36 11.88 -21.55
N PRO A 59 -3.69 12.08 -22.83
CA PRO A 59 -4.66 11.23 -23.50
C PRO A 59 -4.09 9.81 -23.60
N LEU A 60 -4.87 8.83 -23.15
CA LEU A 60 -4.51 7.42 -23.22
C LEU A 60 -5.41 6.73 -24.23
N ALA A 61 -4.82 5.95 -25.14
CA ALA A 61 -5.59 5.13 -26.05
C ALA A 61 -6.32 4.03 -25.26
N VAL A 62 -7.55 3.70 -25.63
CA VAL A 62 -8.34 2.66 -24.93
C VAL A 62 -7.58 1.34 -24.87
N ALA A 63 -6.88 0.96 -25.94
CA ALA A 63 -6.03 -0.23 -25.96
C ALA A 63 -4.92 -0.20 -24.89
N SER A 64 -4.28 0.96 -24.67
CA SER A 64 -3.24 1.15 -23.65
C SER A 64 -3.78 1.14 -22.21
N LEU A 65 -5.10 1.35 -22.03
CA LEU A 65 -5.77 1.24 -20.74
C LEU A 65 -6.16 -0.20 -20.43
N LEU A 66 -6.77 -0.89 -21.41
CA LEU A 66 -7.32 -2.22 -21.23
C LEU A 66 -6.26 -3.27 -20.90
N GLY A 67 -5.07 -3.18 -21.51
CA GLY A 67 -3.96 -4.08 -21.22
C GLY A 67 -3.65 -4.15 -19.72
N PRO A 68 -3.09 -3.09 -19.12
CA PRO A 68 -2.72 -3.13 -17.70
C PRO A 68 -3.91 -3.23 -16.73
N LEU A 69 -5.10 -2.72 -17.08
CA LEU A 69 -6.24 -2.68 -16.15
C LEU A 69 -7.17 -3.89 -16.22
N ALA A 70 -7.25 -4.60 -17.35
CA ALA A 70 -8.18 -5.73 -17.51
C ALA A 70 -7.47 -7.08 -17.66
N LEU A 71 -6.24 -7.11 -18.21
CA LEU A 71 -5.48 -8.35 -18.39
C LEU A 71 -5.25 -9.11 -17.07
N PRO A 72 -4.82 -8.49 -15.95
CA PRO A 72 -4.68 -9.22 -14.68
C PRO A 72 -5.99 -9.89 -14.27
N THR A 73 -7.13 -9.20 -14.36
CA THR A 73 -8.45 -9.79 -14.06
C THR A 73 -8.73 -11.02 -14.90
N VAL A 74 -8.53 -10.93 -16.21
CA VAL A 74 -8.75 -12.05 -17.14
C VAL A 74 -7.81 -13.22 -16.81
N LEU A 75 -6.55 -12.94 -16.50
CA LEU A 75 -5.55 -13.96 -16.19
C LEU A 75 -5.90 -14.75 -14.92
N TRP A 76 -6.20 -14.08 -13.80
CA TRP A 76 -6.47 -14.81 -12.55
C TRP A 76 -7.84 -15.49 -12.57
N VAL A 77 -8.86 -14.89 -13.19
CA VAL A 77 -10.17 -15.55 -13.38
C VAL A 77 -10.01 -16.76 -14.30
N GLY A 78 -9.25 -16.64 -15.39
CA GLY A 78 -8.92 -17.76 -16.27
C GLY A 78 -8.18 -18.88 -15.54
N ALA A 79 -7.25 -18.54 -14.65
CA ALA A 79 -6.56 -19.49 -13.81
C ALA A 79 -7.51 -20.25 -12.88
N LEU A 80 -8.52 -19.59 -12.29
CA LEU A 80 -9.55 -20.25 -11.47
C LEU A 80 -10.42 -21.23 -12.26
N VAL A 81 -10.76 -20.88 -13.51
CA VAL A 81 -11.56 -21.76 -14.38
C VAL A 81 -10.76 -22.98 -14.82
N LEU A 82 -9.48 -22.79 -15.16
CA LEU A 82 -8.60 -23.86 -15.67
C LEU A 82 -8.03 -24.74 -14.55
N LEU A 83 -7.82 -24.18 -13.36
CA LEU A 83 -7.26 -24.87 -12.19
C LEU A 83 -8.10 -24.57 -10.93
N PRO A 84 -9.23 -25.28 -10.72
CA PRO A 84 -10.12 -25.03 -9.59
C PRO A 84 -9.45 -25.17 -8.23
N THR A 85 -8.42 -26.03 -8.14
CA THR A 85 -7.64 -26.24 -6.91
C THR A 85 -6.82 -25.02 -6.49
N ALA A 86 -6.54 -24.08 -7.41
CA ALA A 86 -5.86 -22.83 -7.11
C ALA A 86 -6.73 -21.87 -6.28
N ALA A 87 -8.06 -22.01 -6.33
CA ALA A 87 -9.00 -21.15 -5.61
C ALA A 87 -8.78 -21.14 -4.09
N ALA A 88 -8.37 -22.27 -3.52
CA ALA A 88 -8.13 -22.40 -2.09
C ALA A 88 -6.84 -21.70 -1.60
N ALA A 89 -5.93 -21.41 -2.52
CA ALA A 89 -4.62 -20.83 -2.21
C ALA A 89 -4.52 -19.34 -2.56
N LEU A 90 -5.36 -18.86 -3.47
CA LEU A 90 -5.34 -17.47 -3.91
C LEU A 90 -5.99 -16.54 -2.86
N PRO A 91 -5.42 -15.34 -2.63
CA PRO A 91 -6.05 -14.33 -1.79
C PRO A 91 -7.24 -13.69 -2.53
N LEU A 92 -8.38 -14.40 -2.54
CA LEU A 92 -9.57 -14.00 -3.30
C LEU A 92 -10.07 -12.59 -2.95
N GLY A 93 -10.05 -12.22 -1.67
CA GLY A 93 -10.45 -10.88 -1.21
C GLY A 93 -9.63 -9.77 -1.88
N PRO A 94 -8.29 -9.76 -1.71
CA PRO A 94 -7.41 -8.84 -2.43
C PRO A 94 -7.57 -8.87 -3.96
N MET A 95 -7.70 -10.04 -4.59
CA MET A 95 -7.84 -10.14 -6.05
C MET A 95 -9.15 -9.54 -6.55
N LEU A 96 -10.26 -9.74 -5.84
CA LEU A 96 -11.54 -9.12 -6.16
C LEU A 96 -11.48 -7.59 -5.99
N ALA A 97 -10.84 -7.11 -4.92
CA ALA A 97 -10.67 -5.68 -4.68
C ALA A 97 -9.82 -5.01 -5.77
N GLU A 98 -8.70 -5.64 -6.14
CA GLU A 98 -7.85 -5.21 -7.26
C GLU A 98 -8.66 -5.10 -8.55
N SER A 99 -9.41 -6.15 -8.90
CA SER A 99 -10.14 -6.19 -10.16
C SER A 99 -11.30 -5.21 -10.21
N ALA A 100 -12.00 -5.00 -9.10
CA ALA A 100 -13.04 -3.98 -9.00
C ALA A 100 -12.48 -2.58 -9.21
N LEU A 101 -11.32 -2.28 -8.59
CA LEU A 101 -10.64 -0.99 -8.74
C LEU A 101 -10.09 -0.80 -10.16
N ALA A 102 -9.45 -1.82 -10.74
CA ALA A 102 -8.85 -1.76 -12.06
C ALA A 102 -9.91 -1.60 -13.16
N LEU A 103 -10.99 -2.40 -13.13
CA LEU A 103 -12.09 -2.29 -14.08
C LEU A 103 -12.88 -0.99 -13.91
N GLY A 104 -13.09 -0.53 -12.66
CA GLY A 104 -13.67 0.77 -12.38
C GLY A 104 -12.83 1.90 -12.99
N ALA A 105 -11.52 1.88 -12.78
CA ALA A 105 -10.60 2.82 -13.39
C ALA A 105 -10.66 2.77 -14.93
N ALA A 106 -10.67 1.57 -15.52
CA ALA A 106 -10.76 1.39 -16.96
C ALA A 106 -12.05 1.99 -17.53
N ALA A 107 -13.20 1.70 -16.92
CA ALA A 107 -14.49 2.23 -17.32
C ALA A 107 -14.54 3.76 -17.24
N LEU A 108 -13.96 4.34 -16.18
CA LEU A 108 -13.92 5.80 -16.00
C LEU A 108 -12.94 6.49 -16.97
N LEU A 109 -11.80 5.86 -17.28
CA LEU A 109 -10.79 6.42 -18.20
C LEU A 109 -11.18 6.23 -19.68
N ALA A 110 -11.91 5.17 -20.02
CA ALA A 110 -12.38 4.89 -21.38
C ALA A 110 -13.59 5.74 -21.79
N ARG A 111 -14.24 6.43 -20.85
CA ARG A 111 -15.36 7.32 -21.16
C ARG A 111 -14.92 8.44 -22.12
N PRO A 112 -15.63 8.65 -23.23
CA PRO A 112 -15.31 9.73 -24.17
C PRO A 112 -15.42 11.07 -23.45
N ARG A 113 -14.33 11.83 -23.41
CA ARG A 113 -14.31 13.18 -22.86
C ARG A 113 -14.75 14.16 -23.94
N GLY A 114 -15.80 14.92 -23.67
CA GLY A 114 -16.21 16.02 -24.56
C GLY A 114 -15.13 17.09 -24.62
N ALA A 115 -15.02 17.80 -25.74
CA ALA A 115 -14.05 18.90 -25.92
C ALA A 115 -14.29 20.12 -25.00
N ARG A 116 -15.28 20.05 -24.10
CA ARG A 116 -15.71 21.15 -23.24
C ARG A 116 -15.07 21.04 -21.87
N GLU A 117 -14.47 22.16 -21.49
CA GLU A 117 -14.12 22.57 -20.12
C GLU A 117 -12.81 22.05 -19.54
N ARG A 118 -11.75 22.82 -19.83
CA ARG A 118 -10.61 23.05 -18.92
C ARG A 118 -11.07 23.83 -17.67
N LEU A 119 -12.04 23.31 -16.93
CA LEU A 119 -12.36 23.87 -15.61
C LEU A 119 -11.26 23.44 -14.64
N GLU A 120 -10.64 24.43 -13.99
CA GLU A 120 -9.65 24.19 -12.95
C GLU A 120 -10.21 23.24 -11.87
N PRO A 121 -9.41 22.28 -11.40
CA PRO A 121 -9.82 21.38 -10.35
C PRO A 121 -10.09 22.16 -9.06
N ARG A 122 -11.29 22.03 -8.50
CA ARG A 122 -11.62 22.61 -7.18
C ARG A 122 -10.75 21.92 -6.12
N PRO A 123 -10.09 22.67 -5.21
CA PRO A 123 -9.08 22.13 -4.31
C PRO A 123 -9.65 21.18 -3.25
N LEU A 124 -10.84 21.49 -2.72
CA LEU A 124 -11.45 20.73 -1.63
C LEU A 124 -11.85 19.29 -2.01
N PRO A 125 -12.58 19.03 -3.12
CA PRO A 125 -12.86 17.65 -3.53
C PRO A 125 -11.59 16.89 -3.93
N ALA A 126 -10.56 17.56 -4.46
CA ALA A 126 -9.26 16.92 -4.72
C ALA A 126 -8.58 16.45 -3.42
N LEU A 127 -8.57 17.31 -2.38
CA LEU A 127 -8.06 16.97 -1.05
C LEU A 127 -8.84 15.82 -0.41
N LEU A 128 -10.18 15.81 -0.52
CA LEU A 128 -10.99 14.71 0.00
C LEU A 128 -10.70 13.39 -0.72
N THR A 129 -10.58 13.40 -2.05
CA THR A 129 -10.16 12.20 -2.79
C THR A 129 -8.76 11.75 -2.37
N LEU A 130 -7.83 12.67 -2.16
CA LEU A 130 -6.48 12.34 -1.70
C LEU A 130 -6.49 11.73 -0.29
N ALA A 131 -7.26 12.32 0.64
CA ALA A 131 -7.36 11.85 2.03
C ALA A 131 -8.01 10.46 2.12
N CYS A 132 -9.14 10.25 1.44
CA CYS A 132 -9.80 8.94 1.40
C CYS A 132 -8.89 7.86 0.82
N THR A 133 -8.11 8.21 -0.20
CA THR A 133 -7.26 7.23 -0.88
C THR A 133 -5.97 6.96 -0.13
N ALA A 134 -5.38 7.98 0.51
CA ALA A 134 -4.31 7.79 1.48
C ALA A 134 -4.74 6.88 2.64
N ALA A 135 -5.97 7.03 3.16
CA ALA A 135 -6.49 6.16 4.21
C ALA A 135 -6.63 4.70 3.75
N VAL A 136 -7.11 4.45 2.53
CA VAL A 136 -7.20 3.10 1.96
C VAL A 136 -5.81 2.50 1.76
N VAL A 137 -4.88 3.26 1.17
CA VAL A 137 -3.49 2.81 0.98
C VAL A 137 -2.82 2.50 2.31
N ALA A 138 -3.00 3.37 3.32
CA ALA A 138 -2.49 3.14 4.66
C ALA A 138 -3.05 1.85 5.26
N ALA A 139 -4.37 1.62 5.19
CA ALA A 139 -4.98 0.39 5.70
C ALA A 139 -4.44 -0.87 5.02
N ILE A 140 -4.30 -0.86 3.69
CA ILE A 140 -3.76 -2.00 2.93
C ILE A 140 -2.29 -2.23 3.27
N ALA A 141 -1.47 -1.16 3.28
CA ALA A 141 -0.06 -1.23 3.61
C ALA A 141 0.12 -1.75 5.04
N THR A 142 -0.64 -1.24 6.01
CA THR A 142 -0.62 -1.71 7.41
C THR A 142 -1.00 -3.17 7.52
N ALA A 143 -2.05 -3.63 6.85
CA ALA A 143 -2.45 -5.03 6.88
C ALA A 143 -1.39 -5.94 6.22
N ALA A 144 -0.81 -5.50 5.10
CA ALA A 144 0.26 -6.22 4.42
C ALA A 144 1.52 -6.31 5.30
N LEU A 145 1.95 -5.20 5.90
CA LEU A 145 3.08 -5.16 6.83
C LEU A 145 2.85 -6.06 8.05
N ALA A 146 1.64 -6.05 8.62
CA ALA A 146 1.28 -6.91 9.75
C ALA A 146 1.43 -8.41 9.43
N GLY A 147 1.27 -8.81 8.17
CA GLY A 147 1.46 -10.19 7.71
C GLY A 147 2.92 -10.60 7.42
N THR A 148 3.87 -9.66 7.47
CA THR A 148 5.29 -9.94 7.21
C THR A 148 6.09 -10.15 8.49
N GLU A 149 7.28 -10.76 8.38
CA GLU A 149 8.24 -10.83 9.50
C GLU A 149 8.60 -9.44 10.02
N ALA A 150 8.61 -8.41 9.17
CA ALA A 150 8.80 -7.02 9.59
C ALA A 150 7.67 -6.52 10.50
N GLY A 151 6.43 -6.98 10.30
CA GLY A 151 5.32 -6.69 11.21
C GLY A 151 5.38 -7.49 12.51
N ARG A 152 5.80 -8.76 12.45
CA ARG A 152 6.02 -9.58 13.66
C ARG A 152 7.10 -9.05 14.58
N HIS A 153 8.11 -8.41 14.01
CA HIS A 153 9.23 -7.82 14.74
C HIS A 153 9.15 -6.29 14.87
N ALA A 154 8.03 -5.69 14.46
CA ALA A 154 7.79 -4.27 14.69
C ALA A 154 7.57 -4.05 16.19
N VAL A 155 8.64 -3.67 16.89
CA VAL A 155 8.55 -3.22 18.27
C VAL A 155 7.80 -1.88 18.26
N PRO A 156 6.68 -1.73 18.99
CA PRO A 156 6.02 -0.43 19.10
C PRO A 156 6.98 0.55 19.78
N HIS A 157 7.63 1.42 19.01
CA HIS A 157 8.55 2.47 19.49
C HIS A 157 7.85 3.59 20.30
N GLY A 158 6.68 3.30 20.87
CA GLY A 158 5.92 4.19 21.74
C GLY A 158 6.23 4.03 23.24
N GLU A 159 6.94 2.98 23.64
CA GLU A 159 7.36 2.78 25.03
C GLU A 159 8.83 3.15 25.25
N HIS A 160 9.22 4.34 24.79
CA HIS A 160 10.45 4.96 25.25
C HIS A 160 10.17 5.71 26.56
N GLY A 161 10.29 5.00 27.68
CA GLY A 161 10.43 5.63 28.99
C GLY A 161 9.20 5.61 29.90
N GLN A 162 8.69 4.43 30.22
CA GLN A 162 8.49 4.13 31.64
C GLN A 162 9.76 3.45 32.16
N HIS A 163 10.89 4.15 32.06
CA HIS A 163 11.86 4.01 33.13
C HIS A 163 11.14 4.50 34.37
N GLN A 164 10.50 3.57 35.08
CA GLN A 164 10.41 3.67 36.51
C GLN A 164 11.85 3.86 36.96
N GLN A 165 12.26 5.12 37.09
CA GLN A 165 13.09 5.51 38.20
C GLN A 165 12.35 4.97 39.42
N GLN A 166 12.65 3.72 39.80
CA GLN A 166 12.75 3.38 41.19
C GLN A 166 13.84 4.31 41.73
N GLU A 167 13.44 5.56 42.00
CA GLU A 167 13.99 6.31 43.11
C GLU A 167 13.82 5.39 44.31
N GLN A 168 14.86 4.62 44.59
CA GLN A 168 15.03 3.91 45.84
C GLN A 168 15.06 5.01 46.90
N PRO A 169 13.99 5.19 47.70
CA PRO A 169 13.91 6.29 48.64
C PRO A 169 14.86 5.96 49.79
N GLY A 170 15.98 6.67 49.86
CA GLY A 170 16.75 6.78 51.10
C GLY A 170 17.88 5.78 51.30
N GLU A 171 18.78 5.65 50.33
CA GLU A 171 20.16 5.32 50.67
C GLU A 171 21.00 6.57 50.40
N ALA A 172 21.26 7.32 51.48
CA ALA A 172 22.21 8.42 51.43
C ALA A 172 23.54 7.87 50.90
N PRO A 173 24.24 8.58 49.99
CA PRO A 173 25.54 8.14 49.51
C PRO A 173 26.44 7.94 50.73
N GLN A 174 26.85 6.69 50.97
CA GLN A 174 27.88 6.39 51.95
C GLN A 174 29.14 7.08 51.45
N LEU A 175 29.50 8.18 52.11
CA LEU A 175 30.81 8.80 51.93
C LEU A 175 31.82 7.75 52.38
N ASP A 176 32.63 7.31 51.43
CA ASP A 176 33.70 6.36 51.68
C ASP A 176 34.77 7.05 52.52
N GLU A 177 34.71 6.87 53.85
CA GLU A 177 35.64 7.51 54.79
C GLU A 177 37.09 7.05 54.59
N SER A 178 37.33 6.00 53.81
CA SER A 178 38.70 5.59 53.45
C SER A 178 39.45 6.61 52.60
N LEU A 179 38.76 7.57 51.98
CA LEU A 179 39.40 8.67 51.23
C LEU A 179 39.90 9.82 52.12
N LEU A 180 39.52 9.85 53.41
CA LEU A 180 39.95 10.91 54.34
C LEU A 180 41.23 10.57 55.12
N ASP A 181 41.56 9.29 55.29
CA ASP A 181 42.74 8.87 56.06
C ASP A 181 44.07 8.94 55.28
N GLU A 182 44.06 9.16 53.96
CA GLU A 182 45.26 9.08 53.13
C GLU A 182 46.08 10.39 53.06
N HIS A 183 45.75 11.43 53.84
CA HIS A 183 46.43 12.74 53.77
C HIS A 183 47.24 13.16 55.02
N ASP A 184 47.30 12.37 56.08
CA ASP A 184 48.00 12.73 57.33
C ASP A 184 49.43 12.15 57.48
N HIS A 185 50.04 11.70 56.38
CA HIS A 185 51.39 11.14 56.38
C HIS A 185 52.33 11.83 55.39
N HIS A 186 52.51 13.15 55.49
CA HIS A 186 53.67 13.84 54.91
C HIS A 186 54.12 15.06 55.73
#